data_AF-A0A811NLA7-F1
#
_entry.id   AF-A0A811NLA7-F1
#
_cell.length_a   1.000
_cell.length_b   1.000
_cell.length_c   1.000
_cell.angle_alpha   90.00
_cell.angle_beta   90.00
_cell.angle_gamma   90.00
#
_symmetry.space_group_name_H-M   'P 1'
#
loop_
_entity.id
_entity.type
_entity.pdbx_description
1 polymer ?
#
loop_
_entity_poly.entity_id
_entity_poly.type
_entity_poly.pdbx_seq_one_letter_code
_entity_poly.pdbx_strand_id
1 'polypeptide(L)'
;MPHVMDDCLGIVQLLSDGTGEVPSNLPIQWKDVVYNAAHALHLRMYRPTDDNTTTANNKLPVLVYFYGGGFCLCSFELPHFHAGALRLTTELSVLVLSADYRLEPEHRLPATHRDAEAVLSWLRA
;
A
#
# COMPACT_ATOMS: atom_id res chain seq x y z
N MET A 1 28.96 5.45 5.91
CA MET A 1 28.08 4.33 5.50
C MET A 1 26.71 4.60 6.08
N PRO A 2 25.61 4.41 5.32
CA PRO A 2 24.27 4.49 5.86
C PRO A 2 24.14 3.56 7.06
N HIS A 3 23.43 4.00 8.11
CA HIS A 3 23.17 3.20 9.30
C HIS A 3 21.70 3.32 9.68
N VAL A 4 21.18 2.31 10.38
CA VAL A 4 19.79 2.25 10.81
C VAL A 4 19.54 3.37 11.83
N MET A 5 18.65 4.29 11.51
CA MET A 5 18.15 5.31 12.42
C MET A 5 16.85 4.89 13.10
N ASP A 6 16.02 4.11 12.40
CA ASP A 6 14.80 3.55 12.94
C ASP A 6 14.64 2.11 12.46
N ASP A 7 14.42 1.18 13.39
CA ASP A 7 14.08 -0.21 13.11
C ASP A 7 12.64 -0.44 13.55
N CYS A 8 11.73 -0.47 12.58
CA CYS A 8 10.33 -0.75 12.81
C CYS A 8 10.14 -2.27 12.98
N LEU A 9 10.52 -2.79 14.15
CA LEU A 9 10.31 -4.19 14.57
C LEU A 9 10.92 -5.22 13.60
N GLY A 10 12.04 -4.88 12.96
CA GLY A 10 12.66 -5.72 11.93
C GLY A 10 11.85 -5.86 10.64
N ILE A 11 10.84 -5.03 10.39
CA ILE A 11 10.00 -5.04 9.16
C ILE A 11 10.45 -3.95 8.19
N VAL A 12 10.93 -2.82 8.70
CA VAL A 12 11.45 -1.70 7.89
C VAL A 12 12.60 -1.07 8.65
N GLN A 13 13.74 -0.91 7.99
CA GLN A 13 14.88 -0.16 8.51
C GLN A 13 14.98 1.17 7.78
N LEU A 14 14.73 2.27 8.48
CA LEU A 14 14.99 3.60 7.96
C LEU A 14 16.47 3.92 8.17
N LEU A 15 17.18 4.15 7.09
CA LEU A 15 18.59 4.48 7.09
C LEU A 15 18.80 6.00 7.20
N SER A 16 19.98 6.40 7.67
CA SER A 16 20.35 7.81 7.89
C SER A 16 20.36 8.68 6.63
N ASP A 17 20.35 8.06 5.45
CA ASP A 17 20.26 8.75 4.17
C ASP A 17 18.82 8.90 3.66
N GLY A 18 17.83 8.48 4.46
CA GLY A 18 16.41 8.55 4.14
C GLY A 18 15.88 7.37 3.32
N THR A 19 16.73 6.38 3.01
CA THR A 19 16.27 5.14 2.36
C THR A 19 15.66 4.17 3.37
N GLY A 20 14.69 3.36 2.91
CA GLY A 20 14.05 2.32 3.71
C GLY A 20 14.42 0.94 3.16
N GLU A 21 14.94 0.05 4.00
CA GLU A 21 15.15 -1.36 3.68
C GLU A 21 14.03 -2.21 4.26
N VAL A 22 13.51 -3.12 3.46
CA VAL A 22 12.48 -4.09 3.86
C VAL A 22 13.12 -5.48 3.82
N PRO A 23 12.96 -6.32 4.85
CA PRO A 23 13.42 -7.70 4.82
C PRO A 23 12.79 -8.46 3.66
N SER A 24 13.59 -9.29 2.99
CA SER A 24 13.15 -10.07 1.84
C SER A 24 12.16 -11.21 2.18
N ASN A 25 12.04 -11.60 3.45
CA ASN A 25 11.28 -12.78 3.89
C ASN A 25 10.10 -12.45 4.82
N LEU A 26 9.34 -11.40 4.53
CA LEU A 26 8.09 -11.15 5.27
C LEU A 26 7.01 -12.18 4.89
N PRO A 27 6.17 -12.65 5.83
CA PRO A 27 5.05 -13.55 5.55
C PRO A 27 3.88 -12.79 4.90
N ILE A 28 4.17 -12.08 3.80
CA ILE A 28 3.23 -11.27 3.05
C ILE A 28 3.45 -11.53 1.57
N GLN A 29 2.36 -11.81 0.87
CA GLN A 29 2.35 -11.79 -0.59
C GLN A 29 1.71 -10.51 -1.07
N TRP A 30 2.22 -9.96 -2.17
CA TRP A 30 1.61 -8.81 -2.82
C TRP A 30 1.59 -8.94 -4.33
N LYS A 31 0.66 -8.23 -4.96
CA LYS A 31 0.55 -8.12 -6.43
C LYS A 31 -0.16 -6.84 -6.83
N ASP A 32 0.16 -6.36 -8.03
CA ASP A 32 -0.49 -5.19 -8.61
C ASP A 32 -1.71 -5.62 -9.45
N VAL A 33 -2.78 -4.83 -9.36
CA VAL A 33 -4.07 -5.08 -10.02
C VAL A 33 -4.59 -3.78 -10.61
N VAL A 34 -5.11 -3.84 -11.83
CA VAL A 34 -5.81 -2.70 -12.46
C VAL A 34 -7.21 -2.62 -11.85
N TYR A 35 -7.54 -1.49 -11.22
CA TYR A 35 -8.89 -1.25 -10.71
C TYR A 35 -9.71 -0.32 -11.62
N ASN A 36 -9.04 0.51 -12.42
CA ASN A 36 -9.70 1.36 -13.41
C ASN A 36 -8.88 1.44 -14.71
N ALA A 37 -9.26 0.62 -15.69
CA ALA A 37 -8.58 0.56 -16.99
C ALA A 37 -8.71 1.84 -17.82
N ALA A 38 -9.81 2.60 -17.68
CA ALA A 38 -10.05 3.82 -18.45
C ALA A 38 -9.05 4.95 -18.11
N HIS A 39 -8.46 4.90 -16.92
CA HIS A 39 -7.44 5.83 -16.46
C HIS A 39 -6.09 5.16 -16.21
N ALA A 40 -5.94 3.88 -16.58
CA ALA A 40 -4.77 3.06 -16.29
C ALA A 40 -4.34 3.13 -14.82
N LEU A 41 -5.31 3.08 -13.89
CA LEU A 41 -5.04 3.15 -12.46
C LEU A 41 -4.94 1.76 -11.85
N HIS A 42 -3.90 1.60 -11.03
CA HIS A 42 -3.51 0.36 -10.40
C HIS A 42 -3.60 0.48 -8.88
N LEU A 43 -3.67 -0.67 -8.21
CA LEU A 43 -3.44 -0.78 -6.78
C LEU A 43 -2.55 -1.98 -6.51
N ARG A 44 -1.77 -1.90 -5.43
CA ARG A 44 -1.03 -3.04 -4.89
C ARG A 44 -1.80 -3.65 -3.75
N MET A 45 -2.13 -4.94 -3.88
CA MET A 45 -2.79 -5.73 -2.86
C MET A 45 -1.74 -6.48 -2.04
N TYR A 46 -1.78 -6.34 -0.72
CA TYR A 46 -0.93 -7.03 0.24
C TYR A 46 -1.78 -7.95 1.10
N ARG A 47 -1.34 -9.21 1.24
CA ARG A 47 -2.05 -10.25 1.97
C ARG A 47 -1.10 -10.97 2.93
N PRO A 48 -1.41 -11.06 4.24
CA PRO A 48 -0.67 -11.92 5.16
C PRO A 48 -0.75 -13.39 4.71
N THR A 49 0.34 -14.13 4.85
CA THR A 49 0.41 -15.57 4.51
C THR A 49 0.42 -16.49 5.73
N ASP A 50 0.45 -15.95 6.96
CA ASP A 50 0.46 -16.78 8.17
C ASP A 50 -0.89 -17.49 8.42
N ASP A 51 -0.82 -18.81 8.51
CA ASP A 51 -1.96 -19.74 8.70
C ASP A 51 -2.75 -19.51 9.99
N ASN A 52 -2.15 -18.89 11.00
CA ASN A 52 -2.80 -18.61 12.28
C ASN A 52 -3.95 -17.59 12.18
N THR A 53 -4.04 -16.87 11.07
CA THR A 53 -5.11 -15.86 10.83
C THR A 53 -6.30 -16.43 10.03
N THR A 54 -6.11 -17.55 9.34
CA THR A 54 -7.08 -18.15 8.42
C THR A 54 -7.56 -19.53 8.90
N THR A 55 -8.32 -19.55 9.99
CA THR A 55 -9.33 -20.61 10.14
C THR A 55 -10.37 -20.43 9.03
N ALA A 56 -10.89 -21.51 8.46
CA ALA A 56 -11.65 -21.54 7.20
C ALA A 56 -12.85 -20.58 7.05
N ASN A 57 -13.25 -19.87 8.12
CA ASN A 57 -14.32 -18.88 8.16
C ASN A 57 -13.88 -17.43 8.45
N ASN A 58 -12.60 -17.13 8.66
CA ASN A 58 -12.16 -15.80 9.07
C ASN A 58 -11.81 -14.94 7.85
N LYS A 59 -12.73 -14.06 7.43
CA LYS A 59 -12.46 -13.05 6.41
C LYS A 59 -11.52 -11.99 7.00
N LEU A 60 -10.45 -11.65 6.30
CA LEU A 60 -9.60 -10.53 6.67
C LEU A 60 -10.36 -9.21 6.44
N PRO A 61 -10.32 -8.26 7.38
CA PRO A 61 -10.76 -6.90 7.09
C PRO A 61 -9.87 -6.29 6.00
N VAL A 62 -10.43 -5.34 5.25
CA VAL A 62 -9.75 -4.66 4.14
C VAL A 62 -9.45 -3.22 4.53
N LEU A 63 -8.21 -2.80 4.38
CA LEU A 63 -7.75 -1.42 4.56
C LEU A 63 -7.38 -0.84 3.19
N VAL A 64 -8.06 0.23 2.78
CA VAL A 64 -7.69 0.99 1.59
C VAL A 64 -6.72 2.08 1.99
N TYR A 65 -5.54 2.07 1.38
CA TYR A 65 -4.44 2.98 1.67
C TYR A 65 -4.22 3.91 0.48
N PHE A 66 -4.36 5.21 0.73
CA PHE A 66 -3.99 6.26 -0.21
C PHE A 66 -2.70 6.91 0.29
N TYR A 67 -1.67 6.93 -0.56
CA TYR A 67 -0.39 7.51 -0.20
C TYR A 67 -0.46 9.04 -0.08
N GLY A 68 0.61 9.65 0.43
CA GLY A 68 0.71 11.09 0.66
C GLY A 68 1.17 11.88 -0.57
N GLY A 69 1.90 12.99 -0.37
CA GLY A 69 2.46 13.78 -1.49
C GLY A 69 1.58 14.95 -1.96
N GLY A 70 0.57 15.33 -1.17
CA GLY A 70 -0.22 16.54 -1.41
C GLY A 70 -1.03 16.52 -2.71
N PHE A 71 -1.41 15.34 -3.19
CA PHE A 71 -2.12 15.10 -4.45
C PHE A 71 -1.35 15.40 -5.74
N CYS A 72 -0.10 15.87 -5.64
CA CYS A 72 0.70 16.27 -6.80
C CYS A 72 1.95 15.39 -7.01
N LEU A 73 2.31 14.58 -6.03
CA LEU A 73 3.58 13.87 -6.00
C LEU A 73 3.41 12.41 -5.57
N CYS A 74 4.42 11.63 -5.93
CA CYS A 74 4.63 10.24 -5.53
C CYS A 74 3.72 9.20 -6.22
N SER A 75 3.93 7.93 -5.83
CA SER A 75 3.18 6.77 -6.30
C SER A 75 3.20 5.70 -5.20
N PHE A 76 2.22 4.79 -5.20
CA PHE A 76 2.19 3.62 -4.31
C PHE A 76 3.44 2.72 -4.46
N GLU A 77 4.15 2.82 -5.58
CA GLU A 77 5.36 2.06 -5.87
C GLU A 77 6.59 2.52 -5.06
N LEU A 78 6.57 3.74 -4.52
CA LEU A 78 7.74 4.26 -3.81
C LEU A 78 8.06 3.43 -2.57
N PRO A 79 9.36 3.18 -2.28
CA PRO A 79 9.77 2.27 -1.21
C PRO A 79 9.16 2.57 0.16
N HIS A 80 9.00 3.85 0.53
CA HIS A 80 8.42 4.23 1.81
C HIS A 80 6.93 3.91 1.93
N PHE A 81 6.14 4.08 0.86
CA PHE A 81 4.72 3.70 0.86
C PHE A 81 4.54 2.20 0.79
N HIS A 82 5.41 1.51 0.04
CA HIS A 82 5.44 0.05 0.02
C HIS A 82 5.75 -0.53 1.41
N ALA A 83 6.79 -0.02 2.07
CA ALA A 83 7.18 -0.39 3.42
C ALA A 83 6.06 -0.13 4.45
N GLY A 84 5.38 1.02 4.34
CA GLY A 84 4.23 1.35 5.16
C GLY A 84 3.07 0.36 4.99
N ALA A 85 2.75 -0.02 3.75
CA ALA A 85 1.69 -1.00 3.46
C ALA A 85 2.02 -2.42 3.99
N LEU A 86 3.28 -2.85 3.88
CA LEU A 86 3.74 -4.12 4.48
C LEU A 86 3.58 -4.09 6.00
N ARG A 87 4.02 -3.01 6.65
CA ARG A 87 3.88 -2.83 8.09
C ARG A 87 2.42 -2.88 8.54
N LEU A 88 1.53 -2.15 7.88
CA LEU A 88 0.08 -2.16 8.16
C LEU A 88 -0.51 -3.57 8.00
N THR A 89 -0.10 -4.29 6.96
CA THR A 89 -0.55 -5.67 6.68
C THR A 89 -0.19 -6.61 7.83
N THR A 90 1.06 -6.54 8.32
CA THR A 90 1.53 -7.37 9.45
C THR A 90 0.89 -6.97 10.76
N GLU A 91 1.00 -5.70 11.14
CA GLU A 91 0.63 -5.24 12.49
C GLU A 91 -0.86 -5.35 12.76
N LEU A 92 -1.68 -5.13 11.72
CA LEU A 92 -3.13 -5.14 11.86
C LEU A 92 -3.75 -6.47 11.40
N SER A 93 -2.96 -7.37 10.81
CA SER A 93 -3.45 -8.62 10.20
C SER A 93 -4.61 -8.37 9.22
N VAL A 94 -4.42 -7.45 8.28
CA VAL A 94 -5.45 -7.00 7.33
C VAL A 94 -5.00 -7.18 5.88
N LEU A 95 -5.95 -7.24 4.95
CA LEU A 95 -5.67 -7.08 3.53
C LEU A 95 -5.50 -5.58 3.23
N VAL A 96 -4.32 -5.15 2.80
CA VAL A 96 -4.08 -3.74 2.42
C VAL A 96 -4.20 -3.58 0.90
N LEU A 97 -4.95 -2.58 0.47
CA LEU A 97 -5.03 -2.13 -0.92
C LEU A 97 -4.41 -0.74 -1.03
N SER A 98 -3.15 -0.67 -1.48
CA SER A 98 -2.45 0.59 -1.70
C SER A 98 -2.77 1.10 -3.11
N ALA A 99 -3.64 2.10 -3.21
CA ALA A 99 -4.21 2.52 -4.48
C ALA A 99 -3.48 3.73 -5.08
N ASP A 100 -3.26 3.66 -6.40
CA ASP A 100 -2.87 4.82 -7.18
C ASP A 100 -4.06 5.72 -7.49
N TYR A 101 -3.78 6.98 -7.77
CA TYR A 101 -4.78 7.97 -8.14
C TYR A 101 -4.16 9.04 -9.04
N ARG A 102 -4.99 9.72 -9.83
CA ARG A 102 -4.49 10.80 -10.70
C ARG A 102 -4.01 11.99 -9.88
N LEU A 103 -2.88 12.55 -10.32
CA LEU A 103 -2.20 13.67 -9.67
C LEU A 103 -2.54 15.02 -10.31
N GLU A 104 -2.45 16.06 -9.50
CA GLU A 104 -2.40 17.46 -9.95
C GLU A 104 -0.99 17.86 -10.42
N PRO A 105 -0.86 18.83 -11.35
CA PRO A 105 -1.91 19.63 -11.98
C PRO A 105 -2.59 19.01 -13.20
N GLU A 106 -2.09 17.87 -13.70
CA GLU A 106 -2.60 17.20 -14.91
C GLU A 106 -4.08 16.83 -14.75
N HIS A 107 -4.46 16.43 -13.54
CA HIS A 107 -5.82 16.09 -13.18
C HIS A 107 -6.24 16.81 -11.90
N ARG A 108 -6.65 18.07 -12.05
CA ARG A 108 -7.16 18.88 -10.95
C ARG A 108 -8.29 18.19 -10.18
N LEU A 109 -8.44 18.55 -8.91
CA LEU A 109 -9.59 18.16 -8.12
C LEU A 109 -10.91 18.49 -8.86
N PRO A 110 -11.90 17.59 -8.84
CA PRO A 110 -12.04 16.45 -7.92
C PRO A 110 -11.57 15.10 -8.47
N ALA A 111 -10.65 15.04 -9.45
CA ALA A 111 -10.24 13.78 -10.09
C ALA A 111 -9.77 12.70 -9.09
N THR A 112 -8.86 13.06 -8.17
CA THR A 112 -8.36 12.17 -7.12
C THR A 112 -9.47 11.59 -6.23
N HIS A 113 -10.48 12.40 -5.87
CA HIS A 113 -11.61 11.94 -5.08
C HIS A 113 -12.47 10.93 -5.84
N ARG A 114 -12.68 11.14 -7.14
CA ARG A 114 -13.39 10.18 -8.00
C ARG A 114 -12.62 8.87 -8.15
N ASP A 115 -11.30 8.94 -8.17
CA ASP A 115 -10.45 7.74 -8.22
C ASP A 115 -10.56 6.95 -6.91
N ALA A 116 -10.58 7.63 -5.76
CA ALA A 116 -10.84 6.99 -4.47
C ALA A 116 -12.23 6.33 -4.39
N GLU A 117 -13.28 7.00 -4.88
CA GLU A 117 -14.62 6.42 -5.01
C GLU A 117 -14.64 5.20 -5.94
N ALA A 118 -13.85 5.24 -7.03
CA ALA A 118 -13.72 4.13 -7.96
C ALA A 118 -13.06 2.91 -7.32
N VAL A 119 -12.05 3.09 -6.45
CA VAL A 119 -11.45 1.98 -5.67
C VAL A 119 -12.49 1.32 -4.78
N LEU A 120 -13.30 2.10 -4.06
CA LEU A 120 -14.36 1.55 -3.20
C LEU A 120 -15.44 0.82 -3.99
N SER A 121 -15.78 1.34 -5.17
CA SER A 121 -16.73 0.70 -6.08
C SER A 121 -16.18 -0.61 -6.65
N TRP A 122 -14.89 -0.64 -7.01
CA TRP A 122 -14.19 -1.84 -7.47
C TRP A 122 -14.11 -2.90 -6.37
N LEU A 123 -13.83 -2.51 -5.12
CA LEU A 123 -13.76 -3.43 -3.99
C LEU A 123 -15.11 -4.07 -3.65
N ARG A 124 -16.21 -3.35 -3.90
CA ARG A 124 -17.58 -3.84 -3.66
C ARG A 124 -18.04 -4.86 -4.70
N ALA A 125 -17.53 -4.77 -5.93
CA ALA A 125 -17.97 -5.57 -7.08
C ALA A 125 -17.56 -7.04 -6.96
#